data_AF-A0A969F8P0-F1
#
_entry.id   AF-A0A969F8P0-F1
#
_cell.length_a   1.000
_cell.length_b   1.000
_cell.length_c   1.000
_cell.angle_alpha   90.00
_cell.angle_beta   90.00
_cell.angle_gamma   90.00
#
_symmetry.space_group_name_H-M   'P 1'
#
loop_
_entity.id
_entity.type
_entity.pdbx_description
1 polymer ?
#
loop_
_entity_poly.entity_id
_entity_poly.type
_entity_poly.pdbx_seq_one_letter_code
_entity_poly.pdbx_strand_id
1 'polypeptide(L)'
;MGTIVLMSNFAFLKTSAWKPIYEDAARAEQYVLADPRSALFYGRRTVEVMVEWLYAVDREFRRPYDDNLAALMTDATFKRQVPSGVQDKMHAIRKLGNDAVHNGRAIRPDEAVAMVKMLFHIAHWFGRTYTGGRPQRHPRPIPGKTAATAAAPGRAAHPRPTQRTGRLVPQTGRRAAPGKRNRRRPQS
;
A
#
# COMPACT_ATOMS: atom_id res chain seq x y z
N MET A 1 -26.27 -35.16 -1.94
CA MET A 1 -24.93 -35.05 -1.34
C MET A 1 -24.73 -33.61 -0.92
N GLY A 2 -24.92 -33.30 0.37
CA GLY A 2 -24.74 -31.95 0.88
C GLY A 2 -23.26 -31.63 0.93
N THR A 3 -22.82 -30.65 0.13
CA THR A 3 -21.49 -30.07 0.27
C THR A 3 -21.41 -29.47 1.67
N ILE A 4 -20.60 -30.05 2.56
CA ILE A 4 -20.17 -29.37 3.77
C ILE A 4 -19.31 -28.21 3.29
N VAL A 5 -19.92 -27.04 3.09
CA VAL A 5 -19.18 -25.81 2.89
C VAL A 5 -18.54 -25.53 4.24
N LEU A 6 -17.32 -26.03 4.46
CA LEU A 6 -16.53 -25.59 5.61
C LEU A 6 -16.37 -24.08 5.48
N MET A 7 -16.93 -23.36 6.45
CA MET A 7 -16.79 -21.92 6.53
C MET A 7 -15.32 -21.63 6.83
N SER A 8 -14.68 -20.86 5.96
CA SER A 8 -13.29 -20.42 6.13
C SER A 8 -13.11 -19.71 7.46
N ASN A 9 -11.97 -19.87 8.14
CA ASN A 9 -11.66 -19.04 9.32
C ASN A 9 -11.66 -17.55 8.98
N PHE A 10 -11.50 -17.18 7.71
CA PHE A 10 -11.55 -15.81 7.21
C PHE A 10 -12.97 -15.33 6.82
N ALA A 11 -14.02 -16.10 7.09
CA ALA A 11 -15.40 -15.77 6.66
C ALA A 11 -15.87 -14.38 7.11
N PHE A 12 -15.35 -13.84 8.22
CA PHE A 12 -15.65 -12.49 8.70
C PHE A 12 -15.16 -11.36 7.76
N LEU A 13 -14.25 -11.65 6.83
CA LEU A 13 -13.81 -10.72 5.80
C LEU A 13 -14.71 -10.71 4.56
N LYS A 14 -15.70 -11.61 4.47
CA LYS A 14 -16.55 -11.81 3.29
C LYS A 14 -17.58 -10.67 3.14
N THR A 15 -17.09 -9.49 2.80
CA THR A 15 -17.87 -8.29 2.50
C THR A 15 -17.59 -7.83 1.07
N SER A 16 -18.48 -7.02 0.49
CA SER A 16 -18.27 -6.48 -0.87
C SER A 16 -17.00 -5.61 -0.96
N ALA A 17 -16.63 -4.91 0.11
CA ALA A 17 -15.46 -4.04 0.17
C ALA A 17 -14.13 -4.81 0.26
N TRP A 18 -14.14 -6.03 0.80
CA TRP A 18 -12.93 -6.82 1.08
C TRP A 18 -12.89 -8.15 0.34
N LYS A 19 -13.75 -8.32 -0.67
CA LYS A 19 -13.84 -9.55 -1.48
C LYS A 19 -12.47 -10.07 -1.95
N PRO A 20 -11.56 -9.24 -2.50
CA PRO A 20 -10.23 -9.73 -2.90
C PRO A 20 -9.37 -10.21 -1.72
N ILE A 21 -9.43 -9.51 -0.58
CA ILE A 21 -8.71 -9.89 0.65
C ILE A 21 -9.23 -11.24 1.16
N TYR A 22 -10.55 -11.41 1.22
CA TYR A 22 -11.18 -12.66 1.64
C TYR A 22 -10.83 -13.83 0.72
N GLU A 23 -10.91 -13.64 -0.60
CA GLU A 23 -10.63 -14.70 -1.57
C GLU A 23 -9.21 -15.22 -1.45
N ASP A 24 -8.22 -14.34 -1.34
CA ASP A 24 -6.83 -14.75 -1.18
C ASP A 24 -6.57 -15.38 0.20
N ALA A 25 -7.17 -14.86 1.27
CA ALA A 25 -7.01 -15.44 2.61
C ALA A 25 -7.62 -16.85 2.71
N ALA A 26 -8.80 -17.05 2.11
CA ALA A 26 -9.47 -18.34 2.06
C ALA A 26 -8.66 -19.35 1.21
N ARG A 27 -8.04 -18.92 0.11
CA ARG A 27 -7.12 -19.78 -0.65
C ARG A 27 -5.89 -20.17 0.16
N ALA A 28 -5.28 -19.22 0.88
CA ALA A 28 -4.13 -19.52 1.74
C ALA A 28 -4.45 -20.60 2.77
N GLU A 29 -5.64 -20.56 3.37
CA GLU A 29 -6.15 -21.59 4.26
C GLU A 29 -6.38 -22.93 3.57
N GLN A 30 -7.02 -22.93 2.39
CA GLN A 30 -7.31 -24.16 1.64
C GLN A 30 -6.05 -24.92 1.24
N TYR A 31 -4.99 -24.21 0.84
CA TYR A 31 -3.75 -24.83 0.39
C TYR A 31 -2.81 -25.23 1.53
N VAL A 32 -3.07 -24.85 2.78
CA VAL A 32 -2.10 -24.92 3.88
C VAL A 32 -1.47 -26.31 4.09
N LEU A 33 -2.21 -27.39 3.84
CA LEU A 33 -1.72 -28.77 3.93
C LEU A 33 -1.38 -29.39 2.57
N ALA A 34 -2.19 -29.10 1.55
CA ALA A 34 -2.08 -29.75 0.23
C ALA A 34 -0.97 -29.15 -0.64
N ASP A 35 -0.76 -27.84 -0.55
CA ASP A 35 0.30 -27.12 -1.25
C ASP A 35 0.81 -25.94 -0.38
N PRO A 36 1.76 -26.21 0.53
CA PRO A 36 2.33 -25.20 1.42
C PRO A 36 2.91 -23.98 0.69
N ARG A 37 3.47 -24.16 -0.52
CA ARG A 37 4.05 -23.06 -1.30
C ARG A 37 2.96 -22.14 -1.82
N SER A 38 1.87 -22.68 -2.37
CA SER A 38 0.71 -21.88 -2.76
C SER A 38 0.07 -21.17 -1.57
N ALA A 39 0.02 -21.80 -0.39
CA ALA A 39 -0.47 -21.16 0.83
C ALA A 39 0.36 -19.91 1.21
N LEU A 40 1.69 -20.00 1.14
CA LEU A 40 2.59 -18.86 1.40
C LEU A 40 2.42 -17.75 0.36
N PHE A 41 2.27 -18.10 -0.91
CA PHE A 41 2.00 -17.14 -1.99
C PHE A 41 0.72 -16.35 -1.73
N TYR A 42 -0.40 -17.04 -1.48
CA TYR A 42 -1.67 -16.38 -1.21
C TYR A 42 -1.63 -15.58 0.10
N GLY A 43 -0.92 -16.05 1.13
CA GLY A 43 -0.74 -15.29 2.36
C GLY A 43 -0.02 -13.95 2.14
N ARG A 44 1.05 -13.92 1.33
CA ARG A 44 1.70 -12.67 0.93
C ARG A 44 0.76 -11.78 0.13
N ARG A 45 0.05 -12.36 -0.84
CA ARG A 45 -0.90 -11.63 -1.69
C ARG A 45 -2.02 -10.99 -0.87
N THR A 46 -2.56 -11.69 0.14
CA THR A 46 -3.55 -11.12 1.06
C THR A 46 -3.01 -9.89 1.79
N VAL A 47 -1.76 -9.93 2.28
CA VAL A 47 -1.12 -8.77 2.94
C VAL A 47 -0.93 -7.62 1.95
N GLU A 48 -0.52 -7.91 0.73
CA GLU A 48 -0.35 -6.90 -0.33
C GLU A 48 -1.67 -6.15 -0.60
N VAL A 49 -2.73 -6.89 -0.93
CA VAL A 49 -4.06 -6.33 -1.20
C VAL A 49 -4.61 -5.59 0.02
N MET A 50 -4.38 -6.09 1.22
CA MET A 50 -4.79 -5.42 2.46
C MET A 50 -4.06 -4.08 2.64
N VAL A 51 -2.74 -4.05 2.45
CA VAL A 51 -1.94 -2.82 2.56
C VAL A 51 -2.34 -1.82 1.48
N GLU A 52 -2.53 -2.26 0.24
CA GLU A 52 -3.06 -1.41 -0.83
C GLU A 52 -4.40 -0.80 -0.47
N TRP A 53 -5.31 -1.59 0.10
CA TRP A 53 -6.60 -1.12 0.57
C TRP A 53 -6.46 -0.06 1.66
N LEU A 54 -5.55 -0.24 2.64
CA LEU A 54 -5.27 0.76 3.67
C LEU A 54 -4.86 2.09 3.05
N TYR A 55 -3.93 2.06 2.09
CA TYR A 55 -3.44 3.27 1.42
C TYR A 55 -4.44 3.92 0.45
N ALA A 56 -5.38 3.13 -0.08
CA ALA A 56 -6.44 3.63 -0.95
C ALA A 56 -7.58 4.27 -0.13
N VAL A 57 -8.00 3.62 0.95
CA VAL A 57 -9.23 3.95 1.67
C VAL A 57 -8.96 4.75 2.94
N ASP A 58 -7.90 4.54 3.69
CA ASP A 58 -7.70 5.24 4.95
C ASP A 58 -6.89 6.54 4.75
N ARG A 59 -7.47 7.69 5.12
CA ARG A 59 -6.86 9.02 4.92
C ARG A 59 -5.57 9.23 5.72
N GLU A 60 -5.36 8.48 6.79
CA GLU A 60 -4.17 8.57 7.62
C GLU A 60 -2.92 8.02 6.92
N PHE A 61 -3.11 7.20 5.89
CA PHE A 61 -2.04 6.62 5.10
C PHE A 61 -1.69 7.51 3.91
N ARG A 62 -0.43 7.95 3.86
CA ARG A 62 0.12 8.79 2.77
C ARG A 62 1.06 7.95 1.93
N ARG A 63 0.70 7.71 0.68
CA ARG A 63 1.52 6.90 -0.23
C ARG A 63 2.91 7.52 -0.37
N PRO A 64 3.99 6.76 -0.13
CA PRO A 64 5.35 7.16 -0.47
C PRO A 64 5.55 7.18 -1.99
N TYR A 65 6.73 7.63 -2.44
CA TYR A 65 7.07 7.69 -3.87
C TYR A 65 7.11 6.30 -4.52
N ASP A 66 7.67 5.32 -3.82
CA ASP A 66 7.70 3.92 -4.23
C ASP A 66 6.47 3.19 -3.68
N ASP A 67 5.74 2.48 -4.54
CA ASP A 67 4.49 1.81 -4.20
C ASP A 67 4.64 0.32 -3.96
N ASN A 68 5.86 -0.22 -3.96
CA ASN A 68 6.06 -1.63 -3.64
C ASN A 68 5.70 -1.93 -2.17
N LEU A 69 5.28 -3.17 -1.90
CA LEU A 69 4.83 -3.59 -0.57
C LEU A 69 5.84 -3.29 0.55
N ALA A 70 7.14 -3.44 0.30
CA ALA A 70 8.15 -3.16 1.32
C ALA A 70 8.24 -1.66 1.65
N ALA A 71 8.16 -0.79 0.65
CA ALA A 71 8.11 0.66 0.81
C ALA A 71 6.85 1.08 1.60
N LEU A 72 5.68 0.58 1.22
CA LEU A 72 4.42 0.84 1.93
C LEU A 72 4.48 0.42 3.40
N MET A 73 5.02 -0.76 3.70
CA MET A 73 5.10 -1.26 5.08
C MET A 73 6.18 -0.58 5.94
N THR A 74 7.15 0.11 5.33
CA THR A 74 8.22 0.80 6.06
C THR A 74 8.00 2.29 6.20
N ASP A 75 6.99 2.84 5.52
CA ASP A 75 6.55 4.22 5.60
C ASP A 75 6.14 4.65 7.03
N ALA A 76 6.32 5.93 7.31
CA ALA A 76 6.07 6.52 8.61
C ALA A 76 4.58 6.50 9.00
N THR A 77 3.66 6.66 8.03
CA THR A 77 2.22 6.59 8.33
C THR A 77 1.79 5.17 8.66
N PHE A 78 2.30 4.18 7.93
CA PHE A 78 2.06 2.78 8.24
C PHE A 78 2.52 2.41 9.65
N LYS A 79 3.77 2.75 9.99
CA LYS A 79 4.37 2.43 11.29
C LYS A 79 3.63 3.05 12.48
N ARG A 80 2.99 4.22 12.29
CA ARG A 80 2.17 4.85 13.33
C ARG A 80 0.78 4.21 13.44
N GLN A 81 0.13 3.90 12.32
CA GLN A 81 -1.29 3.51 12.32
C GLN A 81 -1.53 2.01 12.56
N VAL A 82 -0.51 1.18 12.29
CA VAL A 82 -0.57 -0.28 12.45
C VAL A 82 0.16 -0.68 13.73
N PRO A 83 -0.40 -1.53 14.62
CA PRO A 83 0.31 -1.98 15.81
C PRO A 83 1.60 -2.75 15.46
N SER A 84 2.69 -2.56 16.20
CA SER A 84 4.00 -3.20 15.95
C SER A 84 3.92 -4.72 15.76
N GLY A 85 3.21 -5.42 16.66
CA GLY A 85 3.03 -6.87 16.55
C GLY A 85 2.26 -7.34 15.31
N VAL A 86 1.49 -6.46 14.65
CA VAL A 86 0.86 -6.72 13.35
C VAL A 86 1.86 -6.45 12.22
N GLN A 87 2.62 -5.35 12.32
CA GLN A 87 3.69 -5.02 11.37
C GLN A 87 4.71 -6.17 11.26
N ASP A 88 5.16 -6.72 12.39
CA ASP A 88 6.12 -7.82 12.44
C ASP A 88 5.60 -9.06 11.71
N LYS A 89 4.32 -9.40 11.92
CA LYS A 89 3.67 -10.54 11.25
C LYS A 89 3.56 -10.30 9.75
N MET A 90 3.17 -9.10 9.32
CA MET A 90 3.11 -8.78 7.91
C MET A 90 4.52 -8.86 7.27
N HIS A 91 5.57 -8.41 7.98
CA HIS A 91 6.95 -8.50 7.50
C HIS A 91 7.43 -9.95 7.41
N ALA A 92 7.09 -10.79 8.39
CA ALA A 92 7.36 -12.23 8.34
C ALA A 92 6.66 -12.88 7.14
N ILE A 93 5.38 -12.57 6.91
CA ILE A 93 4.62 -13.05 5.74
C ILE A 93 5.28 -12.60 4.44
N ARG A 94 5.64 -11.32 4.31
CA ARG A 94 6.32 -10.82 3.11
C ARG A 94 7.63 -11.57 2.84
N LYS A 95 8.45 -11.82 3.87
CA LYS A 95 9.73 -12.54 3.73
C LYS A 95 9.51 -14.00 3.33
N LEU A 96 8.62 -14.71 4.03
CA LEU A 96 8.31 -16.12 3.76
C LEU A 96 7.72 -16.31 2.35
N GLY A 97 6.78 -15.45 1.95
CA GLY A 97 6.19 -15.51 0.61
C GLY A 97 7.21 -15.20 -0.49
N ASN A 98 8.14 -14.26 -0.27
CA ASN A 98 9.21 -14.01 -1.22
C ASN A 98 10.17 -15.21 -1.33
N ASP A 99 10.58 -15.80 -0.20
CA ASP A 99 11.42 -17.01 -0.19
C ASP A 99 10.72 -18.15 -0.94
N ALA A 100 9.43 -18.39 -0.69
CA ALA A 100 8.69 -19.45 -1.35
C ALA A 100 8.64 -19.33 -2.89
N VAL A 101 8.66 -18.10 -3.43
CA VAL A 101 8.61 -17.85 -4.88
C VAL A 101 10.01 -17.86 -5.52
N HIS A 102 11.00 -17.30 -4.84
CA HIS A 102 12.33 -17.11 -5.41
C HIS A 102 13.32 -18.23 -5.06
N ASN A 103 13.00 -19.04 -4.05
CA ASN A 103 13.84 -20.14 -3.57
C ASN A 103 13.17 -21.49 -3.83
N GLY A 104 13.96 -22.43 -4.38
CA GLY A 104 13.53 -23.80 -4.69
C GLY A 104 13.43 -24.73 -3.48
N ARG A 105 13.72 -24.26 -2.27
CA ARG A 105 13.65 -25.05 -1.03
C ARG A 105 12.25 -25.67 -0.84
N ALA A 106 12.19 -26.90 -0.31
CA ALA A 106 10.94 -27.48 0.16
C ALA A 106 10.34 -26.68 1.33
N ILE A 107 9.09 -26.25 1.20
CA ILE A 107 8.33 -25.58 2.27
C ILE A 107 7.60 -26.65 3.07
N ARG A 108 7.79 -26.66 4.38
CA ARG A 108 7.14 -27.65 5.24
C ARG A 108 5.69 -27.23 5.57
N PRO A 109 4.74 -28.17 5.74
CA PRO A 109 3.36 -27.84 6.09
C PRO A 109 3.23 -27.03 7.40
N ASP A 110 4.08 -27.28 8.40
CA ASP A 110 4.08 -26.52 9.65
C ASP A 110 4.46 -25.04 9.47
N GLU A 111 5.34 -24.75 8.50
CA GLU A 111 5.70 -23.39 8.10
C GLU A 111 4.50 -22.66 7.49
N ALA A 112 3.75 -23.35 6.62
CA ALA A 112 2.50 -22.82 6.05
C ALA A 112 1.40 -22.64 7.10
N VAL A 113 1.25 -23.58 8.05
CA VAL A 113 0.30 -23.43 9.16
C VAL A 113 0.66 -22.21 10.03
N ALA A 114 1.94 -22.01 10.34
CA ALA A 114 2.39 -20.85 11.09
C ALA A 114 2.11 -19.53 10.33
N MET A 115 2.36 -19.53 9.01
CA MET A 115 2.04 -18.42 8.11
C MET A 115 0.54 -18.06 8.14
N VAL A 116 -0.35 -19.04 7.99
CA VAL A 116 -1.80 -18.82 7.99
C VAL A 116 -2.29 -18.34 9.36
N LYS A 117 -1.71 -18.82 10.46
CA LYS A 117 -1.99 -18.29 11.82
C LYS A 117 -1.60 -16.82 11.96
N MET A 118 -0.43 -16.43 11.45
CA MET A 118 -0.04 -15.01 11.42
C MET A 118 -1.00 -14.17 10.57
N LEU A 119 -1.41 -14.71 9.41
CA LEU A 119 -2.37 -14.07 8.52
C LEU A 119 -3.72 -13.87 9.21
N PHE A 120 -4.20 -14.86 9.96
CA PHE A 120 -5.44 -14.74 10.74
C PHE A 120 -5.37 -13.63 11.78
N HIS A 121 -4.25 -13.48 12.50
CA HIS A 121 -4.07 -12.37 13.45
C HIS A 121 -4.10 -11.00 12.76
N ILE A 122 -3.47 -10.88 11.58
CA ILE A 122 -3.50 -9.66 10.77
C ILE A 122 -4.93 -9.37 10.29
N ALA A 123 -5.60 -10.38 9.74
CA ALA A 123 -6.98 -10.27 9.28
C ALA A 123 -7.94 -9.89 10.40
N HIS A 124 -7.78 -10.46 11.60
CA HIS A 124 -8.60 -10.13 12.75
C HIS A 124 -8.36 -8.69 13.23
N TRP A 125 -7.11 -8.21 13.25
CA TRP A 125 -6.82 -6.80 13.50
C TRP A 125 -7.49 -5.91 12.45
N PHE A 126 -7.34 -6.23 11.16
CA PHE A 126 -7.92 -5.47 10.06
C PHE A 126 -9.45 -5.42 10.16
N GLY A 127 -10.08 -6.58 10.31
CA GLY A 127 -11.52 -6.73 10.52
C GLY A 127 -12.00 -5.89 11.69
N ARG A 128 -11.44 -6.04 12.90
CA ARG A 128 -11.87 -5.23 14.07
C ARG A 128 -11.57 -3.73 13.93
N THR A 129 -10.62 -3.36 13.09
CA THR A 129 -10.26 -1.95 12.88
C THR A 129 -11.21 -1.25 11.91
N TYR A 130 -11.73 -1.98 10.92
CA TYR A 130 -12.53 -1.43 9.82
C TYR A 130 -13.97 -1.97 9.76
N THR A 131 -14.35 -2.91 10.62
CA THR A 131 -15.76 -3.22 10.95
C THR A 131 -16.21 -2.33 12.10
N GLY A 132 -17.43 -1.77 12.02
CA GLY A 132 -18.05 -1.09 13.17
C GLY A 132 -17.66 0.37 13.40
N GLY A 133 -17.29 1.11 12.35
CA GLY A 133 -17.32 2.59 12.35
C GLY A 133 -16.74 3.24 13.60
N ARG A 134 -15.48 2.96 13.95
CA ARG A 134 -14.81 3.80 14.96
C ARG A 134 -14.83 5.25 14.44
N PRO A 135 -15.28 6.23 15.23
CA PRO A 135 -15.41 7.63 14.79
C PRO A 135 -14.06 8.31 14.44
N GLN A 136 -12.93 7.60 14.55
CA GLN A 136 -11.58 8.13 14.36
C GLN A 136 -10.83 7.61 13.11
N ARG A 137 -11.49 6.88 12.19
CA ARG A 137 -10.86 6.53 10.91
C ARG A 137 -11.68 7.12 9.78
N HIS A 138 -11.04 7.97 8.99
CA HIS A 138 -11.70 8.74 7.95
C HIS A 138 -11.53 8.02 6.60
N PRO A 139 -12.49 7.19 6.16
CA PRO A 139 -12.41 6.58 4.85
C PRO A 139 -12.43 7.68 3.77
N ARG A 140 -11.53 7.57 2.79
CA ARG A 140 -11.61 8.31 1.54
C ARG A 140 -12.85 7.83 0.79
N PRO A 141 -13.61 8.75 0.19
CA PRO A 141 -14.59 8.38 -0.82
C PRO A 141 -13.86 7.62 -1.94
N ILE A 142 -14.29 6.40 -2.23
CA ILE A 142 -13.75 5.63 -3.36
C ILE A 142 -14.29 6.28 -4.64
N PRO A 143 -13.44 6.74 -5.57
CA PRO A 143 -13.92 7.27 -6.84
C PRO A 143 -14.65 6.13 -7.59
N GLY A 144 -15.96 6.27 -7.78
CA GLY A 144 -16.75 5.35 -8.60
C GLY A 144 -18.05 4.79 -8.02
N LYS A 145 -18.39 5.02 -6.74
CA LYS A 145 -19.73 4.67 -6.22
C LYS A 145 -20.30 5.72 -5.26
N THR A 146 -21.28 6.47 -5.78
CA THR A 146 -22.23 7.42 -5.15
C THR A 146 -21.64 8.74 -4.62
N ALA A 147 -22.22 9.91 -4.84
CA ALA A 147 -23.49 10.29 -5.47
C ALA A 147 -23.35 11.71 -6.06
N ALA A 148 -23.96 11.92 -7.22
CA ALA A 148 -24.40 13.25 -7.60
C ALA A 148 -25.37 13.76 -6.52
N THR A 149 -25.11 14.95 -6.00
CA THR A 149 -26.05 15.96 -5.48
C THR A 149 -25.37 16.75 -4.36
N ALA A 150 -24.89 17.93 -4.71
CA ALA A 150 -24.95 19.14 -3.87
C ALA A 150 -24.47 20.30 -4.73
N ALA A 151 -25.35 20.79 -5.60
CA ALA A 151 -25.26 22.17 -6.04
C ALA A 151 -25.58 23.06 -4.83
N ALA A 152 -24.70 24.00 -4.52
CA ALA A 152 -25.02 25.18 -3.74
C ALA A 152 -24.36 26.41 -4.39
N PRO A 153 -25.01 27.58 -4.34
CA PRO A 153 -24.80 28.65 -5.31
C PRO A 153 -23.74 29.67 -4.88
N GLY A 154 -23.07 30.24 -5.88
CA GLY A 154 -22.66 31.64 -5.99
C GLY A 154 -21.87 32.29 -4.86
N ARG A 155 -20.62 32.69 -5.17
CA ARG A 155 -20.11 33.99 -4.69
C ARG A 155 -19.04 34.58 -5.64
N ALA A 156 -19.48 35.67 -6.28
CA ALA A 156 -18.77 36.87 -6.72
C ALA A 156 -17.32 36.77 -7.26
N ALA A 157 -17.19 37.22 -8.50
CA ALA A 157 -15.96 37.58 -9.17
C ALA A 157 -15.12 38.58 -8.34
N HIS A 158 -13.81 38.32 -8.31
CA HIS A 158 -12.80 39.28 -7.85
C HIS A 158 -12.56 40.33 -8.94
N PRO A 159 -12.56 41.65 -8.65
CA PRO A 159 -12.05 42.64 -9.58
C PRO A 159 -10.52 42.61 -9.62
N ARG A 160 -9.96 42.58 -10.84
CA ARG A 160 -8.52 42.76 -11.12
C ARG A 160 -8.08 44.19 -10.77
N PRO A 161 -6.91 44.40 -10.14
CA PRO A 161 -6.22 45.67 -10.20
C PRO A 161 -5.26 45.71 -11.40
N THR A 162 -5.45 46.73 -12.22
CA THR A 162 -4.62 47.15 -13.36
C THR A 162 -3.20 47.50 -12.89
N GLN A 163 -2.17 46.81 -13.39
CA GLN A 163 -0.78 47.23 -13.21
C GLN A 163 -0.16 47.70 -14.53
N ARG A 164 -0.21 49.03 -14.65
CA ARG A 164 0.71 49.98 -15.28
C ARG A 164 1.97 49.39 -15.92
N THR A 165 2.06 49.54 -17.24
CA THR A 165 3.15 49.18 -18.13
C THR A 165 4.48 49.83 -17.71
N GLY A 166 5.39 49.01 -17.19
CA GLY A 166 6.78 49.37 -16.90
C GLY A 166 7.68 49.15 -18.12
N ARG A 167 8.23 50.26 -18.60
CA ARG A 167 9.24 50.48 -19.65
C ARG A 167 10.33 49.39 -19.76
N LEU A 168 10.48 48.82 -20.95
CA LEU A 168 11.63 48.03 -21.39
C LEU A 168 12.85 48.94 -21.66
N VAL A 169 14.01 48.58 -21.11
CA VAL A 169 15.33 49.07 -21.56
C VAL A 169 16.15 47.85 -21.97
N PRO A 170 16.70 47.79 -23.20
CA PRO A 170 17.44 46.63 -23.68
C PRO A 170 18.90 46.61 -23.21
N GLN A 171 19.42 45.39 -23.09
CA GLN A 171 20.78 45.02 -22.71
C GLN A 171 21.83 45.44 -23.75
N THR A 172 23.04 45.75 -23.26
CA THR A 172 24.32 45.69 -23.97
C THR A 172 25.38 45.64 -22.86
N GLY A 173 26.36 44.75 -22.77
CA GLY A 173 26.85 43.62 -23.55
C GLY A 173 28.27 43.29 -23.02
N ARG A 174 28.82 42.14 -23.42
CA ARG A 174 30.25 41.73 -23.33
C ARG A 174 30.75 41.35 -21.92
N ARG A 175 31.66 40.38 -21.70
CA ARG A 175 32.47 39.49 -22.55
C ARG A 175 33.12 38.41 -21.65
N ALA A 176 33.29 37.22 -22.23
CA ALA A 176 34.45 36.32 -22.15
C ALA A 176 35.05 35.85 -20.81
N ALA A 177 35.07 34.52 -20.62
CA ALA A 177 36.21 33.80 -20.03
C ALA A 177 36.28 32.38 -20.64
N PRO A 178 37.46 31.94 -21.13
CA PRO A 178 37.86 30.56 -20.88
C PRO A 178 39.32 30.50 -20.41
N GLY A 179 39.57 29.76 -19.34
CA GLY A 179 40.91 29.56 -18.82
C GLY A 179 40.99 28.36 -17.90
N LYS A 180 41.07 27.15 -18.45
CA LYS A 180 41.65 25.99 -17.74
C LYS A 180 42.79 25.41 -18.57
N ARG A 181 44.00 25.81 -18.18
CA ARG A 181 45.28 25.24 -18.65
C ARG A 181 45.39 23.81 -18.13
N ASN A 182 45.33 22.85 -19.03
CA ASN A 182 45.64 21.45 -18.78
C ASN A 182 47.15 21.26 -19.05
N ARG A 183 47.97 21.13 -18.00
CA ARG A 183 49.38 20.73 -18.15
C ARG A 183 49.48 19.21 -18.03
N ARG A 184 49.83 18.61 -19.16
CA ARG A 184 50.18 17.19 -19.31
C ARG A 184 51.60 16.92 -18.79
N ARG A 185 51.72 15.85 -17.98
CA ARG A 185 52.73 14.74 -18.03
C ARG A 185 54.21 15.03 -17.65
N PRO A 186 55.08 14.01 -17.55
CA PRO A 186 55.20 12.92 -16.54
C PRO A 186 56.70 12.75 -16.13
N GLN A 187 57.11 11.52 -15.74
CA GLN A 187 58.48 11.00 -15.49
C GLN A 187 58.85 10.97 -13.99
N SER A 188 59.43 9.92 -13.42
CA SER A 188 59.89 8.61 -13.90
C SER A 188 60.01 7.68 -12.68
#